data_AF-A0A963PQC7-F1
#
_entry.id   AF-A0A963PQC7-F1
#
_cell.length_a   1.000
_cell.length_b   1.000
_cell.length_c   1.000
_cell.angle_alpha   90.00
_cell.angle_beta   90.00
_cell.angle_gamma   90.00
#
_symmetry.space_group_name_H-M   'P 1'
#
loop_
_entity.id
_entity.type
_entity.pdbx_description
1 polymer ?
#
loop_
_entity_poly.entity_id
_entity_poly.type
_entity_poly.pdbx_seq_one_letter_code
_entity_poly.pdbx_strand_id
1 'polypeptide(L)'
;MAIQIQNLDLEEQEQLDQIKHFWNRWGNLITWVLIVVLGSYAAWNGWQYWQRRQAAQASMLYTELERAASAGDASRIERSLADMKDRYGGTWYAAEGSLVAAKALADKGQ
;
A
#
# COMPACT_ATOMS: atom_id res chain seq x y z
N MET A 1 0.70 11.32 -65.05
CA MET A 1 0.82 10.28 -64.00
C MET A 1 -0.01 10.75 -62.82
N ALA A 2 -1.33 10.55 -62.88
CA ALA A 2 -2.25 10.93 -61.82
C ALA A 2 -2.40 9.74 -60.86
N ILE A 3 -2.20 10.03 -59.59
CA ILE A 3 -1.93 9.06 -58.55
C ILE A 3 -3.25 8.41 -58.09
N GLN A 4 -3.28 7.07 -58.09
CA GLN A 4 -4.36 6.23 -57.59
C GLN A 4 -4.27 6.11 -56.05
N ILE A 5 -4.66 7.16 -55.32
CA ILE A 5 -4.77 7.15 -53.84
C ILE A 5 -6.24 7.06 -53.37
N GLN A 6 -7.22 7.33 -54.23
CA GLN A 6 -8.63 7.47 -53.80
C GLN A 6 -9.36 6.18 -53.39
N ASN A 7 -8.80 4.99 -53.65
CA ASN A 7 -9.50 3.71 -53.41
C ASN A 7 -9.02 2.92 -52.19
N LEU A 8 -7.91 3.31 -51.55
CA LEU A 8 -7.52 2.76 -50.24
C LEU A 8 -8.28 3.44 -49.09
N ASP A 9 -8.79 4.65 -49.36
CA ASP A 9 -9.34 5.55 -48.35
C ASP A 9 -10.81 5.24 -48.00
N LEU A 10 -11.60 4.60 -48.87
CA LEU A 10 -13.03 4.34 -48.59
C LEU A 10 -13.25 3.24 -47.55
N GLU A 11 -12.60 2.08 -47.71
CA GLU A 11 -12.71 0.98 -46.74
C GLU A 11 -12.00 1.33 -45.42
N GLU A 12 -10.89 2.07 -45.49
CA GLU A 12 -10.22 2.61 -44.30
C GLU A 12 -11.07 3.67 -43.60
N GLN A 13 -11.77 4.56 -44.32
CA GLN A 13 -12.71 5.52 -43.74
C GLN A 13 -13.90 4.82 -43.09
N GLU A 14 -14.48 3.80 -43.72
CA GLU A 14 -15.58 3.03 -43.13
C GLU A 14 -15.15 2.31 -41.84
N GLN A 15 -13.93 1.80 -41.77
CA GLN A 15 -13.38 1.20 -40.54
C GLN A 15 -13.10 2.25 -39.46
N LEU A 16 -12.49 3.37 -39.85
CA LEU A 16 -12.22 4.48 -38.92
C LEU A 16 -13.52 5.03 -38.34
N ASP A 17 -14.56 5.21 -39.14
CA ASP A 17 -15.86 5.70 -38.69
C ASP A 17 -16.56 4.71 -37.74
N GLN A 18 -16.44 3.41 -37.97
CA GLN A 18 -16.96 2.39 -37.03
C GLN A 18 -16.26 2.45 -35.67
N ILE A 19 -14.93 2.55 -35.65
CA ILE A 19 -14.16 2.70 -34.41
C ILE A 19 -14.50 4.01 -33.70
N LYS A 20 -14.62 5.10 -34.46
CA LYS A 20 -14.97 6.43 -33.95
C LYS A 20 -16.37 6.44 -33.36
N HIS A 21 -17.32 5.76 -33.98
CA HIS A 21 -18.68 5.61 -33.48
C HIS A 21 -18.74 4.74 -32.22
N PHE A 22 -17.97 3.65 -32.16
CA PHE A 22 -17.83 2.83 -30.94
C PHE A 22 -17.29 3.68 -29.79
N TRP A 23 -16.21 4.43 -30.02
CA TRP A 23 -15.61 5.29 -28.99
C TRP A 23 -16.53 6.45 -28.58
N ASN A 24 -17.24 7.07 -29.51
CA ASN A 24 -18.22 8.10 -29.16
C ASN A 24 -19.35 7.55 -28.29
N ARG A 25 -19.73 6.28 -28.46
CA ARG A 25 -20.78 5.63 -27.67
C ARG A 25 -20.29 5.13 -26.31
N TRP A 26 -19.10 4.53 -26.25
CA TRP A 26 -18.60 3.83 -25.06
C TRP A 26 -17.40 4.47 -24.39
N GLY A 27 -16.70 5.38 -25.06
CA GLY A 27 -15.44 5.98 -24.60
C GLY A 27 -15.56 6.60 -23.22
N ASN A 28 -16.62 7.38 -22.95
CA ASN A 28 -16.83 7.94 -21.62
C ASN A 28 -16.98 6.85 -20.55
N LEU A 29 -17.77 5.81 -20.80
CA LEU A 29 -17.95 4.69 -19.86
C LEU A 29 -16.64 3.94 -19.64
N ILE A 30 -15.91 3.63 -20.72
CA ILE A 30 -14.60 2.97 -20.66
C ILE A 30 -13.62 3.81 -19.84
N THR A 31 -13.56 5.12 -20.08
CA THR A 31 -12.70 6.04 -19.32
C THR A 31 -13.04 6.04 -17.84
N TRP A 32 -14.31 6.14 -17.46
CA TRP A 32 -14.71 6.10 -16.04
C TRP A 32 -14.40 4.76 -15.39
N VAL A 33 -14.65 3.66 -16.07
CA VAL A 33 -14.29 2.31 -15.58
C VAL A 33 -12.77 2.21 -15.37
N LEU A 34 -11.96 2.68 -16.33
CA LEU A 34 -10.51 2.70 -16.18
C LEU A 34 -10.05 3.57 -15.00
N ILE A 35 -10.65 4.74 -14.81
CA ILE A 35 -10.34 5.61 -13.66
C ILE A 35 -10.63 4.87 -12.35
N VAL A 36 -11.79 4.21 -12.22
CA VAL A 36 -12.15 3.47 -11.01
C VAL A 36 -11.18 2.30 -10.80
N VAL A 37 -10.91 1.49 -11.82
CA VAL A 37 -10.02 0.33 -11.70
C VAL A 37 -8.60 0.75 -11.32
N LEU A 38 -8.03 1.72 -12.03
CA LEU A 38 -6.68 2.20 -11.76
C LEU A 38 -6.61 2.94 -10.42
N GLY A 39 -7.65 3.72 -10.08
CA GLY A 39 -7.76 4.41 -8.79
C GLY A 39 -7.80 3.42 -7.63
N SER A 40 -8.65 2.39 -7.71
CA SER A 40 -8.72 1.33 -6.70
C SER A 40 -7.40 0.56 -6.59
N TYR A 41 -6.77 0.23 -7.73
CA TYR A 41 -5.48 -0.45 -7.74
C TYR A 41 -4.37 0.39 -7.11
N ALA A 42 -4.31 1.69 -7.43
CA ALA A 42 -3.35 2.62 -6.85
C ALA A 42 -3.57 2.79 -5.35
N ALA A 43 -4.83 2.94 -4.91
CA ALA A 43 -5.17 3.02 -3.49
C ALA A 43 -4.77 1.76 -2.72
N TRP A 44 -5.06 0.58 -3.28
CA TRP A 44 -4.67 -0.70 -2.68
C TRP A 44 -3.15 -0.82 -2.56
N ASN A 45 -2.41 -0.51 -3.63
CA ASN A 45 -0.96 -0.56 -3.61
C ASN A 45 -0.36 0.45 -2.63
N GLY A 46 -0.90 1.66 -2.56
CA GLY A 46 -0.50 2.69 -1.59
C GLY A 46 -0.70 2.24 -0.15
N TRP A 47 -1.89 1.70 0.17
CA TRP A 47 -2.18 1.15 1.49
C TRP A 47 -1.23 0.02 1.87
N GLN A 48 -1.04 -0.95 0.96
CA GLN A 48 -0.15 -2.08 1.19
C GLN A 48 1.31 -1.65 1.39
N TYR A 49 1.78 -0.66 0.63
CA TYR A 49 3.10 -0.08 0.81
C TYR A 49 3.24 0.61 2.19
N TRP A 50 2.24 1.40 2.58
CA TRP A 50 2.22 2.07 3.89
C TRP A 50 2.20 1.08 5.06
N GLN A 51 1.40 0.02 4.97
CA GLN A 51 1.34 -1.04 5.99
C GLN A 51 2.68 -1.78 6.12
N ARG A 52 3.31 -2.15 4.99
CA ARG A 52 4.63 -2.81 4.99
C ARG A 52 5.70 -1.92 5.62
N ARG A 53 5.68 -0.62 5.31
CA ARG A 53 6.62 0.35 5.88
C ARG A 53 6.45 0.49 7.39
N GLN A 54 5.22 0.59 7.88
CA GLN A 54 4.96 0.61 9.32
C GLN A 54 5.44 -0.66 10.01
N ALA A 55 5.18 -1.84 9.43
CA ALA A 55 5.65 -3.09 10.01
C ALA A 55 7.20 -3.15 10.08
N ALA A 56 7.89 -2.70 9.04
CA ALA A 56 9.35 -2.63 9.01
C ALA A 56 9.93 -1.63 10.03
N GLN A 57 9.25 -0.51 10.28
CA GLN A 57 9.66 0.45 11.30
C GLN A 57 9.36 -0.06 12.72
N ALA A 58 8.23 -0.73 12.91
CA ALA A 58 7.85 -1.32 14.19
C ALA A 58 8.80 -2.45 14.61
N SER A 59 9.29 -3.26 13.66
CA SER A 59 10.24 -4.33 13.97
C SER A 59 11.56 -3.80 14.54
N MET A 60 12.01 -2.61 14.11
CA MET A 60 13.21 -1.97 14.66
C MET A 60 13.02 -1.58 16.14
N LEU A 61 11.86 -1.00 16.49
CA LEU A 61 11.53 -0.68 17.88
C LEU A 61 11.38 -1.95 18.71
N TYR A 62 10.80 -3.00 18.13
CA TYR A 62 10.66 -4.30 18.76
C TYR A 62 12.03 -4.93 19.10
N THR A 63 13.01 -4.87 18.20
CA THR A 63 14.37 -5.35 18.50
C THR A 63 15.02 -4.56 19.65
N GLU A 64 14.83 -3.24 19.72
CA GLU A 64 15.34 -2.45 20.87
C GLU A 64 14.61 -2.80 22.17
N LEU A 65 13.31 -3.09 22.10
CA LEU A 65 12.53 -3.57 23.23
C LEU A 65 13.07 -4.91 23.75
N GLU A 66 13.32 -5.89 22.88
CA GLU A 66 13.90 -7.19 23.25
C GLU A 66 15.28 -7.04 23.89
N ARG A 67 16.10 -6.12 23.37
CA ARG A 67 17.41 -5.82 23.94
C ARG A 67 17.29 -5.19 25.34
N ALA A 68 16.37 -4.26 25.52
CA ALA A 68 16.09 -3.65 26.83
C ALA A 68 15.52 -4.66 27.84
N ALA A 69 14.64 -5.56 27.38
CA ALA A 69 14.09 -6.66 28.17
C ALA A 69 15.21 -7.60 28.65
N SER A 70 16.10 -8.00 27.74
CA SER A 70 17.25 -8.86 28.06
C SER A 70 18.24 -8.19 29.01
N ALA A 71 18.35 -6.86 28.97
CA ALA A 71 19.19 -6.06 29.88
C ALA A 71 18.51 -5.71 31.22
N GLY A 72 17.22 -6.03 31.40
CA GLY A 72 16.46 -5.66 32.61
C GLY A 72 16.20 -4.14 32.77
N ASP A 73 16.35 -3.35 31.71
CA ASP A 73 16.15 -1.90 31.74
C ASP A 73 14.67 -1.54 31.55
N ALA A 74 13.91 -1.60 32.65
CA ALA A 74 12.49 -1.25 32.70
C ALA A 74 12.18 0.13 32.09
N SER A 75 13.03 1.13 32.31
CA SER A 75 12.82 2.48 31.78
C SER A 75 12.87 2.52 30.25
N ARG A 76 13.73 1.69 29.65
CA ARG A 76 13.83 1.55 28.20
C ARG A 76 12.71 0.69 27.65
N ILE A 77 12.30 -0.36 28.35
CA ILE A 77 11.17 -1.20 27.97
C ILE A 77 9.90 -0.35 27.86
N GLU A 78 9.59 0.43 28.90
CA GLU A 78 8.39 1.28 28.93
C GLU A 78 8.39 2.33 27.82
N ARG A 79 9.52 3.01 27.60
CA ARG A 79 9.66 4.02 26.53
C ARG A 79 9.53 3.42 25.14
N SER A 80 10.27 2.35 24.84
CA SER A 80 10.20 1.69 23.53
C SER A 80 8.80 1.12 23.25
N LEU A 81 8.13 0.57 24.27
CA LEU A 81 6.76 0.12 24.15
C LEU A 81 5.78 1.27 23.90
N ALA A 82 5.91 2.38 24.63
CA ALA A 82 5.06 3.55 24.46
C ALA A 82 5.18 4.12 23.03
N ASP A 83 6.41 4.29 22.55
CA ASP A 83 6.68 4.76 21.18
C ASP A 83 6.12 3.80 20.12
N MET A 84 6.23 2.49 20.35
CA MET A 84 5.71 1.48 19.44
C MET A 84 4.18 1.46 19.39
N LYS A 85 3.51 1.60 20.54
CA LYS A 85 2.03 1.66 20.60
C LYS A 85 1.48 2.93 19.99
N ASP A 86 2.12 4.07 20.24
CA ASP A 86 1.72 5.37 19.69
C ASP A 86 1.85 5.41 18.16
N ARG A 87 2.99 4.96 17.63
CA ARG A 87 3.31 5.08 16.20
C ARG A 87 2.87 3.90 15.35
N TYR A 88 2.84 2.70 15.93
CA TYR A 88 2.68 1.45 15.20
C TYR A 88 1.71 0.47 15.88
N GLY A 89 0.78 0.97 16.71
CA GLY A 89 -0.16 0.14 17.47
C GLY A 89 -1.02 -0.81 16.62
N GLY A 90 -1.22 -0.53 15.33
CA GLY A 90 -1.91 -1.40 14.38
C GLY A 90 -1.07 -2.53 13.78
N THR A 91 0.20 -2.66 14.16
CA THR A 91 1.10 -3.71 13.67
C THR A 91 1.13 -4.91 14.62
N TRP A 92 1.41 -6.10 14.08
CA TRP A 92 1.62 -7.31 14.88
C TRP A 92 2.75 -7.13 15.91
N TYR A 93 3.83 -6.42 15.55
CA TYR A 93 4.96 -6.13 16.43
C TYR A 93 4.55 -5.34 17.69
N ALA A 94 3.59 -4.42 17.60
CA ALA A 94 3.10 -3.71 18.77
C ALA A 94 2.35 -4.63 19.75
N ALA A 95 1.60 -5.60 19.23
CA ALA A 95 0.95 -6.62 20.06
C ALA A 95 1.98 -7.53 20.73
N GLU A 96 2.93 -8.06 19.96
CA GLU A 96 3.99 -8.94 20.48
C GLU A 96 4.90 -8.22 21.49
N GLY A 97 5.30 -6.99 21.17
CA GLY A 97 6.09 -6.14 22.08
C GLY A 97 5.38 -5.89 23.41
N SER A 98 4.05 -5.76 23.42
CA SER A 98 3.30 -5.62 24.67
C SER A 98 3.41 -6.86 25.57
N LEU A 99 3.44 -8.06 24.99
CA LEU A 99 3.61 -9.31 25.72
C LEU A 99 5.04 -9.47 26.25
N VAL A 100 6.05 -9.14 25.42
CA VAL A 100 7.46 -9.16 25.82
C VAL A 100 7.71 -8.19 26.98
N ALA A 101 7.21 -6.97 26.87
CA ALA A 101 7.33 -5.97 27.93
C ALA A 101 6.61 -6.40 29.21
N ALA A 102 5.39 -6.94 29.10
CA ALA A 102 4.64 -7.44 30.25
C ALA A 102 5.40 -8.54 30.99
N LYS A 103 5.97 -9.50 30.26
CA LYS A 103 6.80 -10.56 30.83
C LYS A 103 8.04 -9.99 31.53
N ALA A 104 8.81 -9.15 30.84
CA ALA A 104 10.05 -8.62 31.38
C ALA A 104 9.86 -7.73 32.61
N LEU A 105 8.78 -6.94 32.64
CA LEU A 105 8.43 -6.12 33.80
C LEU A 105 7.90 -6.97 34.96
N ALA A 106 7.14 -8.03 34.68
CA ALA A 106 6.68 -8.97 35.70
C ALA A 106 7.85 -9.74 36.34
N ASP A 107 8.82 -10.21 35.54
CA ASP A 107 10.01 -10.92 36.02
C ASP A 107 10.91 -10.02 36.91
N LYS A 108 10.90 -8.70 36.69
CA LYS A 108 11.65 -7.73 37.50
C LYS A 108 10.90 -7.29 38.77
N GLY A 109 9.57 -7.39 38.78
CA GLY A 109 8.72 -7.04 39.93
C GLY A 109 8.63 -8.13 41.00
N GLN A 110 9.19 -9.32 40.71
CA GLN A 110 9.44 -10.41 41.68
C GLN A 110 10.83 -10.24 42.31
#